data_AF-A0A3D2SMJ3-F1
#
_entry.id   AF-A0A3D2SMJ3-F1
#
_cell.length_a   1.000
_cell.length_b   1.000
_cell.length_c   1.000
_cell.angle_alpha   90.00
_cell.angle_beta   90.00
_cell.angle_gamma   90.00
#
_symmetry.space_group_name_H-M   'P 1'
#
loop_
_entity.id
_entity.type
_entity.pdbx_description
1 polymer ?
#
loop_
_entity_poly.entity_id
_entity_poly.type
_entity_poly.pdbx_seq_one_letter_code
_entity_poly.pdbx_strand_id
1 'polypeptide(L)'
;MWDFNSIIFYFYLIFVVLAIWAVSQAWRSQACTETIHPFKAFVHLLVFYLSYLLFPLVVFTLYAGWTGYFSLHQSIFIFLLSVFLIYARFIEPHLVHVHQHQYRLNPNQPFAKPVKVALIADLHVGLYSGHERQLRIIVEKLNQAQPDIVVVAGDWTYEP
;
A
#
# COMPACT_ATOMS: atom_id res chain seq x y z
N MET A 1 26.16 -27.47 13.65
CA MET A 1 24.70 -27.60 13.84
C MET A 1 24.24 -26.31 14.48
N TRP A 2 23.31 -25.58 13.87
CA TRP A 2 22.73 -24.38 14.51
C TRP A 2 21.67 -24.87 15.50
N ASP A 3 21.81 -24.55 16.78
CA ASP A 3 20.77 -24.84 17.75
C ASP A 3 19.56 -23.95 17.49
N PHE A 4 18.35 -24.47 17.73
CA PHE A 4 17.09 -23.72 17.55
C PHE A 4 17.12 -22.35 18.25
N ASN A 5 17.79 -22.26 19.40
CA ASN A 5 18.00 -21.02 20.15
C ASN A 5 18.85 -19.99 19.39
N SER A 6 19.86 -20.43 18.64
CA SER A 6 20.70 -19.54 17.84
C SER A 6 19.88 -18.89 16.72
N ILE A 7 19.05 -19.65 16.01
CA ILE A 7 18.21 -19.12 14.92
C ILE A 7 17.22 -18.07 15.45
N ILE A 8 16.57 -18.36 16.58
CA ILE A 8 15.64 -17.42 17.21
C ILE A 8 16.36 -16.13 17.62
N PHE A 9 17.55 -16.24 18.21
CA PHE A 9 18.38 -15.10 18.57
C PHE A 9 18.72 -14.22 17.35
N TYR A 10 19.21 -14.82 16.26
CA TYR A 10 19.54 -14.08 15.05
C TYR A 10 18.32 -13.44 14.40
N PHE A 11 17.16 -14.10 14.42
CA PHE A 11 15.91 -13.51 13.96
C PHE A 11 15.58 -12.24 14.75
N TYR A 12 15.56 -12.30 16.09
CA TYR A 12 15.27 -11.13 16.91
C TYR A 12 16.30 -10.01 16.72
N LEU A 13 17.59 -10.36 16.57
CA LEU A 13 18.63 -9.38 16.27
C LEU A 13 18.35 -8.63 14.97
N ILE A 14 18.06 -9.35 13.88
CA ILE A 14 17.71 -8.76 12.58
C ILE A 14 16.43 -7.94 12.70
N PHE A 15 15.41 -8.47 13.39
CA PHE A 15 14.13 -7.81 13.57
C PHE A 15 14.27 -6.48 14.31
N VAL A 16 15.08 -6.43 15.38
CA VAL A 16 15.38 -5.20 16.12
C VAL A 16 16.16 -4.21 15.27
N VAL A 17 17.16 -4.66 14.51
CA VAL A 17 17.91 -3.79 13.59
C VAL A 17 16.98 -3.16 12.54
N LEU A 18 16.07 -3.95 11.96
CA LEU A 18 15.07 -3.45 11.01
C LEU A 18 14.08 -2.49 11.67
N ALA A 19 13.67 -2.75 12.92
CA ALA A 19 12.79 -1.85 13.66
C ALA A 19 13.46 -0.50 13.95
N ILE A 20 14.73 -0.51 14.39
CA ILE A 20 15.52 0.71 14.61
C ILE A 20 15.67 1.48 13.30
N TRP A 21 15.98 0.78 12.21
CA TRP A 21 16.05 1.38 10.88
C TRP A 21 14.71 2.01 10.49
N ALA A 22 13.58 1.32 10.67
CA ALA A 22 12.25 1.82 10.34
C ALA A 22 11.89 3.09 11.13
N VAL A 23 12.17 3.12 12.43
CA VAL A 23 11.98 4.31 13.28
C VAL A 23 12.87 5.46 12.83
N SER A 24 14.14 5.18 12.53
CA SER A 24 15.09 6.18 12.03
C SER A 24 14.63 6.77 10.70
N GLN A 25 14.13 5.95 9.78
CA GLN A 25 13.59 6.42 8.50
C GLN A 25 12.31 7.23 8.68
N ALA A 26 11.40 6.81 9.57
CA ALA A 26 10.21 7.58 9.87
C ALA A 26 10.55 8.97 10.40
N TRP A 27 11.53 9.05 11.30
CA TRP A 27 12.02 10.32 11.85
C TRP A 27 12.66 11.21 10.78
N ARG A 28 13.59 10.65 10.00
CA ARG A 28 14.28 11.39 8.92
C ARG A 28 13.29 11.90 7.87
N SER A 29 12.36 11.05 7.47
CA SER A 29 11.34 11.42 6.49
C SER A 29 10.44 12.52 7.03
N GLN A 30 9.99 12.43 8.28
CA GLN A 30 9.15 13.46 8.89
C GLN A 30 9.89 14.80 9.02
N ALA A 31 11.17 14.78 9.37
CA ALA A 31 11.99 15.99 9.46
C ALA A 31 12.19 16.70 8.11
N CYS A 32 12.00 15.98 6.99
CA CYS A 32 12.09 16.52 5.64
C CYS A 32 10.73 16.84 5.01
N THR A 33 9.61 16.56 5.71
CA THR A 33 8.27 16.86 5.18
C THR A 33 7.79 18.22 5.70
N GLU A 34 7.39 19.08 4.78
CA GLU A 34 6.66 20.32 5.08
C GLU A 34 5.24 19.96 5.57
N THR A 35 5.01 19.93 6.88
CA THR A 35 3.72 19.55 7.47
C THR A 35 3.32 20.52 8.58
N ILE A 36 2.02 20.75 8.71
CA ILE A 36 1.45 21.55 9.82
C ILE A 36 1.37 20.71 11.10
N HIS A 37 1.30 19.37 10.96
CA HIS A 37 1.10 18.42 12.06
C HIS A 37 2.21 17.35 12.12
N PRO A 38 3.41 17.70 12.61
CA PRO A 38 4.59 16.83 12.54
C PRO A 38 4.43 15.50 13.28
N PHE A 39 3.73 15.48 14.41
CA PHE A 39 3.47 14.25 15.15
C PHE A 39 2.55 13.29 14.39
N LYS A 40 1.50 13.82 13.76
CA LYS A 40 0.59 13.01 12.94
C LYS A 40 1.35 12.41 11.76
N ALA A 41 2.15 13.20 11.06
CA ALA A 41 3.00 12.73 9.96
C ALA A 41 3.97 11.65 10.41
N PHE A 42 4.64 11.85 11.55
CA PHE A 42 5.54 10.86 12.15
C PHE A 42 4.82 9.52 12.41
N VAL A 43 3.61 9.54 12.98
CA VAL A 43 2.85 8.32 13.25
C VAL A 43 2.51 7.57 11.95
N HIS A 44 2.09 8.28 10.90
CA HIS A 44 1.81 7.65 9.61
C HIS A 44 3.09 7.07 9.00
N LEU A 45 4.18 7.83 9.00
CA LEU A 45 5.48 7.36 8.54
C LEU A 45 5.99 6.17 9.35
N LEU A 46 5.78 6.16 10.66
CA LEU A 46 6.16 5.06 11.54
C LEU A 46 5.40 3.78 11.18
N VAL A 47 4.08 3.86 11.03
CA VAL A 47 3.25 2.72 10.58
C VAL A 47 3.69 2.26 9.19
N PHE A 48 3.97 3.20 8.28
CA PHE A 48 4.49 2.91 6.95
C PHE A 48 5.78 2.09 7.00
N TYR A 49 6.81 2.54 7.73
CA TYR A 49 8.10 1.85 7.76
C TYR A 49 8.07 0.57 8.61
N LEU A 50 7.26 0.52 9.67
CA LEU A 50 7.09 -0.70 10.47
C LEU A 50 6.37 -1.81 9.70
N SER A 51 5.55 -1.48 8.70
CA SER A 51 4.87 -2.48 7.86
C SER A 51 5.84 -3.42 7.12
N TYR A 52 7.09 -3.00 6.89
CA TYR A 52 8.12 -3.85 6.29
C TYR A 52 8.56 -5.01 7.21
N LEU A 53 8.35 -4.92 8.53
CA LEU A 53 8.63 -6.02 9.45
C LEU A 53 7.64 -7.19 9.30
N LEU A 54 6.53 -7.01 8.59
CA LEU A 54 5.59 -8.09 8.33
C LEU A 54 6.22 -9.21 7.49
N PHE A 55 7.12 -8.91 6.56
CA PHE A 55 7.81 -9.93 5.75
C PHE A 55 8.66 -10.90 6.59
N PRO A 56 9.62 -10.42 7.42
CA PRO A 56 10.36 -11.33 8.29
C PRO A 56 9.45 -12.00 9.33
N LEU A 57 8.37 -11.35 9.76
CA LEU A 57 7.38 -11.95 10.67
C LEU A 57 6.67 -13.16 10.04
N VAL A 58 6.29 -13.09 8.76
CA VAL A 58 5.70 -14.24 8.03
C VAL A 58 6.68 -15.42 7.99
N VAL A 59 7.95 -15.16 7.67
CA VAL A 59 8.97 -16.22 7.62
C VAL A 59 9.18 -16.84 9.00
N PHE A 60 9.23 -16.01 10.05
CA PHE A 60 9.43 -16.49 11.41
C PHE A 60 8.23 -17.25 11.95
N THR A 61 7.00 -16.86 11.63
CA THR A 61 5.79 -17.56 12.11
C THR A 61 5.71 -18.98 11.53
N LEU A 62 6.13 -19.18 10.28
CA LEU A 62 6.27 -20.51 9.68
C LEU A 62 7.32 -21.35 10.40
N TYR A 63 8.50 -20.77 10.67
CA TYR A 63 9.56 -21.44 11.42
C TYR A 63 9.11 -21.80 12.84
N ALA A 64 8.58 -20.83 13.59
CA ALA A 64 8.12 -21.01 14.97
C ALA A 64 6.98 -22.03 15.10
N GLY A 65 6.11 -22.13 14.09
CA GLY A 65 5.09 -23.16 14.01
C GLY A 65 5.66 -24.55 13.78
N TRP A 66 6.68 -24.68 12.92
CA TRP A 66 7.36 -25.98 12.68
C TRP A 66 8.15 -26.43 13.93
N THR A 67 8.88 -25.52 14.57
CA THR A 67 9.70 -25.88 15.75
C THR A 67 8.89 -26.07 17.04
N GLY A 68 7.57 -25.85 16.99
CA GLY A 68 6.69 -25.90 18.16
C GLY A 68 6.93 -24.78 19.19
N TYR A 69 7.59 -23.69 18.78
CA TYR A 69 7.83 -22.52 19.63
C TYR A 69 6.54 -21.73 19.87
N PHE A 70 5.67 -21.68 18.87
CA PHE A 70 4.30 -21.19 18.99
C PHE A 70 3.31 -22.34 18.91
N SER A 71 2.15 -22.18 19.54
CA SER A 71 1.05 -23.11 19.32
C SER A 71 0.56 -22.99 17.88
N LEU A 72 0.05 -24.08 17.32
CA LEU A 72 -0.44 -24.12 15.93
C LEU A 72 -1.47 -23.01 15.65
N HIS A 73 -2.38 -22.77 16.60
CA HIS A 73 -3.39 -21.70 16.48
C HIS A 73 -2.76 -20.31 16.44
N GLN A 74 -1.74 -20.05 17.26
CA GLN A 74 -1.02 -18.77 17.26
C GLN A 74 -0.28 -18.56 15.94
N SER A 75 0.44 -19.57 15.46
CA SER A 75 1.14 -19.48 14.18
C SER A 75 0.20 -19.21 13.01
N ILE A 76 -0.93 -19.92 12.94
CA ILE A 76 -1.94 -19.68 11.88
C ILE A 76 -2.50 -18.27 11.97
N PHE A 77 -2.88 -17.82 13.16
CA PHE A 77 -3.45 -16.49 13.34
C PHE A 77 -2.48 -15.38 12.94
N ILE A 78 -1.24 -15.42 13.44
CA ILE A 78 -0.24 -14.38 13.13
C ILE A 78 0.14 -14.43 11.64
N PHE A 79 0.24 -15.63 11.06
CA PHE A 79 0.52 -15.79 9.62
C PHE A 79 -0.57 -15.15 8.77
N LEU A 80 -1.85 -15.50 9.01
CA LEU A 80 -2.98 -14.97 8.25
C LEU A 80 -3.10 -13.45 8.41
N LEU A 81 -2.95 -12.94 9.64
CA LEU A 81 -2.98 -11.51 9.90
C LEU A 81 -1.84 -10.78 9.16
N SER A 82 -0.62 -11.32 9.20
CA SER A 82 0.54 -10.72 8.54
C SER A 82 0.38 -10.71 7.01
N VAL A 83 -0.08 -11.83 6.43
CA VAL A 83 -0.35 -11.92 4.98
C VAL A 83 -1.46 -10.95 4.57
N PHE A 84 -2.53 -10.84 5.36
CA PHE A 84 -3.62 -9.89 5.11
C PHE A 84 -3.11 -8.45 5.13
N LEU A 85 -2.30 -8.07 6.13
CA LEU A 85 -1.72 -6.74 6.22
C LEU A 85 -0.73 -6.46 5.07
N ILE A 86 0.06 -7.46 4.67
CA ILE A 86 0.94 -7.34 3.49
C ILE A 86 0.10 -7.10 2.23
N TYR A 87 -0.98 -7.86 2.04
CA TYR A 87 -1.89 -7.70 0.91
C TYR A 87 -2.49 -6.28 0.89
N ALA A 88 -3.08 -5.85 2.01
CA ALA A 88 -3.71 -4.54 2.13
C ALA A 88 -2.72 -3.39 1.90
N ARG A 89 -1.47 -3.55 2.34
CA ARG A 89 -0.47 -2.49 2.23
C ARG A 89 0.24 -2.44 0.88
N PHE A 90 0.65 -3.58 0.36
CA PHE A 90 1.57 -3.68 -0.78
C PHE A 90 0.91 -4.13 -2.08
N ILE A 91 -0.24 -4.81 -2.03
CA ILE A 91 -0.88 -5.38 -3.22
C ILE A 91 -2.11 -4.57 -3.60
N GLU A 92 -3.07 -4.42 -2.69
CA GLU A 92 -4.36 -3.76 -2.94
C GLU A 92 -4.23 -2.36 -3.59
N PRO A 93 -3.34 -1.46 -3.12
CA PRO A 93 -3.25 -0.10 -3.68
C PRO A 93 -2.78 -0.05 -5.14
N HIS A 94 -2.15 -1.12 -5.64
CA HIS A 94 -1.64 -1.19 -7.01
C HIS A 94 -2.69 -1.73 -8.00
N LEU A 95 -3.85 -2.17 -7.52
CA LEU A 95 -4.94 -2.69 -8.34
C LEU A 95 -5.85 -1.54 -8.81
N VAL A 96 -5.46 -0.87 -9.90
CA VAL A 96 -6.30 0.16 -10.52
C VAL A 96 -7.36 -0.53 -11.39
N HIS A 97 -8.65 -0.33 -11.11
CA HIS A 97 -9.75 -0.86 -11.91
C HIS A 97 -10.36 0.23 -12.82
N VAL A 98 -10.77 -0.16 -14.03
CA VAL A 98 -11.47 0.73 -14.97
C VAL A 98 -12.93 0.33 -15.00
N HIS A 99 -13.80 1.18 -14.48
CA HIS A 99 -15.24 0.98 -14.53
C HIS A 99 -15.80 1.72 -15.76
N GLN A 100 -16.57 1.00 -16.58
CA GLN A 100 -17.21 1.57 -17.77
C GLN A 100 -18.70 1.68 -17.54
N HIS A 101 -19.23 2.89 -17.69
CA HIS A 101 -20.66 3.18 -17.58
C HIS A 101 -21.13 3.89 -18.84
N GLN A 102 -22.31 3.51 -19.32
CA GLN A 102 -22.94 4.11 -20.49
C GLN A 102 -24.19 4.84 -20.06
N TYR A 103 -24.24 6.14 -20.35
CA TYR A 103 -25.37 6.99 -20.05
C TYR A 103 -26.01 7.49 -21.35
N ARG A 104 -27.34 7.47 -21.40
CA ARG A 104 -28.12 8.13 -22.45
C ARG A 104 -28.71 9.40 -21.86
N LEU A 105 -28.20 10.56 -22.28
CA LEU A 105 -28.65 11.85 -21.76
C LEU A 105 -30.07 12.20 -22.22
N ASN A 106 -30.42 11.87 -23.47
CA ASN A 106 -31.77 11.99 -23.98
C ASN A 106 -32.21 10.67 -24.65
N PRO A 107 -33.27 10.00 -24.16
CA PRO A 107 -33.78 8.77 -24.78
C PRO A 107 -34.27 8.97 -26.22
N ASN A 108 -34.79 10.16 -26.51
CA ASN A 108 -35.48 10.46 -27.78
C ASN A 108 -34.57 11.13 -28.81
N GLN A 109 -33.35 11.52 -28.41
CA GLN A 109 -32.40 12.20 -29.28
C GLN A 109 -30.98 11.69 -29.01
N PRO A 110 -30.55 10.61 -29.69
CA PRO A 110 -29.21 10.10 -29.53
C PRO A 110 -28.18 11.10 -30.06
N PHE A 111 -26.98 11.10 -29.47
CA PHE A 111 -25.86 11.84 -30.04
C PHE A 111 -25.49 11.31 -31.41
N ALA A 112 -25.12 12.19 -32.33
CA ALA A 112 -24.62 11.82 -33.65
C ALA A 112 -23.34 10.96 -33.57
N LYS A 113 -22.50 11.21 -32.55
CA LYS A 113 -21.34 10.40 -32.21
C LYS A 113 -21.29 10.18 -30.69
N PRO A 114 -21.09 8.95 -30.20
CA PRO A 114 -20.90 8.72 -28.77
C PRO A 114 -19.63 9.42 -28.29
N VAL A 115 -19.71 10.05 -27.10
CA VAL A 115 -18.58 10.73 -26.45
C VAL A 115 -18.09 9.86 -25.31
N LYS A 116 -16.79 9.56 -25.28
CA LYS A 116 -16.14 8.85 -24.18
C LYS A 116 -15.50 9.86 -23.24
N VAL A 117 -15.91 9.84 -21.98
CA VAL A 117 -15.31 10.66 -20.92
C VAL A 117 -14.62 9.73 -19.95
N ALA A 118 -13.33 9.94 -19.72
CA ALA A 118 -12.62 9.33 -18.61
C ALA A 118 -12.67 10.28 -17.41
N LEU A 119 -13.18 9.79 -16.29
CA LEU A 119 -13.22 10.52 -15.03
C LEU A 119 -12.19 9.91 -14.07
N ILE A 120 -11.30 10.75 -13.55
CA ILE A 120 -10.38 10.40 -12.46
C ILE A 120 -10.57 11.38 -11.30
N ALA A 121 -10.45 10.88 -10.07
CA ALA A 121 -10.66 11.64 -8.84
C ALA A 121 -9.83 11.01 -7.72
N ASP A 122 -9.68 11.73 -6.60
CA ASP A 122 -9.13 11.22 -5.33
C ASP A 122 -7.80 10.47 -5.50
N LEU A 123 -6.91 11.03 -6.35
CA LEU A 123 -5.62 10.41 -6.66
C LEU A 123 -4.76 10.27 -5.40
N HIS A 124 -4.90 11.23 -4.46
CA HIS A 124 -4.23 11.24 -3.16
C HIS A 124 -2.73 10.89 -3.28
N VAL A 125 -2.04 11.57 -4.20
CA VAL A 125 -0.60 11.42 -4.44
C VAL A 125 0.17 11.83 -3.18
N GLY A 126 0.80 10.86 -2.53
CA GLY A 126 1.44 11.05 -1.23
C GLY A 126 2.00 9.76 -0.61
N LEU A 127 1.98 9.70 0.73
CA LEU A 127 2.67 8.67 1.51
C LEU A 127 2.21 7.23 1.21
N TYR A 128 0.91 7.01 1.07
CA TYR A 128 0.34 5.67 0.92
C TYR A 128 -0.07 5.32 -0.51
N SER A 129 -0.39 6.33 -1.33
CA SER A 129 -1.02 6.22 -2.64
C SER A 129 -0.41 7.24 -3.61
N GLY A 130 -0.63 7.03 -4.91
CA GLY A 130 -0.20 7.92 -5.99
C GLY A 130 1.31 8.01 -6.20
N HIS A 131 2.06 6.98 -5.79
CA HIS A 131 3.45 6.81 -6.24
C HIS A 131 3.52 6.81 -7.77
N GLU A 132 4.68 7.18 -8.33
CA GLU A 132 4.92 7.26 -9.78
C GLU A 132 4.40 6.04 -10.55
N ARG A 133 4.55 4.84 -9.97
CA ARG A 133 4.04 3.60 -10.55
C ARG A 133 2.51 3.59 -10.70
N GLN A 134 1.75 4.03 -9.70
CA GLN A 134 0.29 4.05 -9.77
C GLN A 134 -0.19 5.09 -10.78
N LEU A 135 0.42 6.28 -10.79
CA LEU A 135 0.15 7.32 -11.78
C LEU A 135 0.43 6.82 -13.21
N ARG A 136 1.54 6.10 -13.40
CA ARG A 136 1.87 5.48 -14.69
C ARG A 136 0.82 4.47 -15.12
N ILE A 137 0.35 3.60 -14.23
CA ILE A 137 -0.73 2.65 -14.53
C ILE A 137 -2.02 3.37 -14.94
N ILE A 138 -2.36 4.48 -14.26
CA ILE A 138 -3.53 5.29 -14.61
C ILE A 138 -3.37 5.88 -16.01
N VAL A 139 -2.22 6.48 -16.32
CA VAL A 139 -1.92 7.04 -17.64
C VAL A 139 -1.97 5.96 -18.73
N GLU A 140 -1.37 4.79 -18.49
CA GLU A 140 -1.41 3.67 -19.42
C GLU A 140 -2.85 3.21 -19.70
N LYS A 141 -3.70 3.09 -18.67
CA LYS A 141 -5.11 2.74 -18.80
C LYS A 141 -5.93 3.81 -19.53
N LEU A 142 -5.68 5.09 -19.27
CA LEU A 142 -6.31 6.20 -19.97
C LEU A 142 -5.98 6.18 -21.46
N ASN A 143 -4.69 5.99 -21.80
CA ASN A 143 -4.23 5.89 -23.18
C ASN A 143 -4.86 4.69 -23.91
N GLN A 144 -5.01 3.55 -23.23
CA GLN A 144 -5.69 2.37 -23.78
C GLN A 144 -7.20 2.59 -23.98
N ALA A 145 -7.85 3.34 -23.09
CA ALA A 145 -9.29 3.61 -23.18
C ALA A 145 -9.65 4.59 -24.30
N GLN A 146 -8.69 5.40 -24.76
CA GLN A 146 -8.85 6.44 -25.79
C GLN A 146 -10.11 7.31 -25.55
N PRO A 147 -10.22 7.99 -24.40
CA PRO A 147 -11.32 8.90 -24.15
C PRO A 147 -11.19 10.16 -25.01
N ASP A 148 -12.32 10.78 -25.35
CA ASP A 148 -12.34 12.08 -26.01
C ASP A 148 -12.01 13.22 -25.02
N ILE A 149 -12.37 13.03 -23.74
CA ILE A 149 -12.16 13.99 -22.66
C ILE A 149 -11.68 13.26 -21.40
N VAL A 150 -10.65 13.79 -20.75
CA VAL A 150 -10.25 13.39 -19.39
C VAL A 150 -10.67 14.47 -18.41
N VAL A 151 -11.50 14.11 -17.43
CA VAL A 151 -11.94 14.98 -16.34
C VAL A 151 -11.24 14.56 -15.07
N VAL A 152 -10.62 15.52 -14.38
CA VAL A 152 -9.99 15.31 -13.07
C VAL A 152 -10.81 16.04 -12.01
N ALA A 153 -11.49 15.31 -11.13
CA ALA A 153 -12.51 15.87 -10.25
C ALA A 153 -12.03 16.29 -8.85
N GLY A 154 -10.71 16.38 -8.62
CA GLY A 154 -10.14 16.89 -7.37
C GLY A 154 -9.25 15.90 -6.63
N ASP A 155 -8.84 16.29 -5.42
CA ASP A 155 -8.04 15.49 -4.47
C ASP A 155 -6.77 14.87 -5.05
N TRP A 156 -5.93 15.77 -5.56
CA TRP A 156 -4.69 15.44 -6.25
C TRP A 156 -3.62 14.88 -5.31
N THR A 157 -3.43 15.50 -4.15
CA THR A 157 -2.31 15.24 -3.25
C THR A 157 -2.78 14.82 -1.87
N TYR A 158 -2.00 13.99 -1.21
CA TYR A 158 -2.18 13.62 0.19
C TYR A 158 -0.91 13.95 0.96
N GLU A 159 -1.04 14.76 2.02
CA GLU A 159 0.08 15.11 2.89
C GLU A 159 0.67 13.84 3.55
N PRO A 160 1.99 13.63 3.55
CA PRO A 160 2.67 12.74 4.48
C PRO A 160 2.74 13.33 5.89
#